data_AF-A0AA35Z3Q1-F1
#
_entry.id   AF-A0AA35Z3Q1-F1
#
_cell.length_a   1.000
_cell.length_b   1.000
_cell.length_c   1.000
_cell.angle_alpha   90.00
_cell.angle_beta   90.00
_cell.angle_gamma   90.00
#
_symmetry.space_group_name_H-M   'P 1'
#
loop_
_entity.id
_entity.type
_entity.pdbx_description
1 polymer ?
#
loop_
_entity_poly.entity_id
_entity_poly.type
_entity_poly.pdbx_seq_one_letter_code
_entity_poly.pdbx_strand_id
1 'polypeptide(L)'
;MAEKHTSEELLKTTLVFDVEGVVLRSTSLFPYFMLVAFEGGGVLRGLVLFLFYPLVCLLSKDIGLKIMVFICFFGIKKDKFSIGRTVLPKFFLEDLWFEGFQEVMRCGRKVGLSELPMVMVEVFLKDYLSVDLVLGRDLKVVCGYFVGLMKEVSSIRSNLLINDVFGERKCDSNLIGLRCSNKIHDHHIFSHCTV
;
A
#
# COMPACT_ATOMS: atom_id res chain seq x y z
N MET A 1 -5.19 14.08 -35.22
CA MET A 1 -5.69 12.67 -35.19
C MET A 1 -4.74 11.71 -34.46
N ALA A 2 -3.76 12.20 -33.68
CA ALA A 2 -2.74 11.39 -33.00
C ALA A 2 -3.05 11.07 -31.52
N GLU A 3 -4.10 11.65 -30.95
CA GLU A 3 -4.44 11.52 -29.52
C GLU A 3 -5.29 10.28 -29.21
N LYS A 4 -5.92 9.68 -30.23
CA LYS A 4 -6.88 8.58 -30.06
C LYS A 4 -6.21 7.19 -29.95
N HIS A 5 -5.00 7.04 -30.48
CA HIS A 5 -4.29 5.75 -30.52
C HIS A 5 -3.57 5.41 -29.20
N THR A 6 -3.15 6.43 -28.43
CA THR A 6 -2.45 6.27 -27.15
C THR A 6 -3.40 5.83 -26.03
N SER A 7 -4.67 6.23 -26.10
CA SER A 7 -5.69 5.89 -25.08
C SER A 7 -6.09 4.41 -25.12
N GLU A 8 -6.15 3.78 -26.29
CA GLU A 8 -6.55 2.36 -26.39
C GLU A 8 -5.43 1.40 -25.95
N GLU A 9 -4.17 1.77 -26.16
CA GLU A 9 -2.99 1.05 -25.64
C GLU A 9 -2.92 1.13 -24.09
N LEU A 10 -3.24 2.29 -23.50
CA LEU A 10 -3.28 2.45 -22.05
C LEU A 10 -4.44 1.69 -21.37
N LEU A 11 -5.53 1.39 -22.10
CA LEU A 11 -6.64 0.58 -21.59
C LEU A 11 -6.30 -0.92 -21.53
N LYS A 12 -5.41 -1.40 -22.40
CA LYS A 12 -4.90 -2.78 -22.33
C LYS A 12 -3.78 -2.94 -21.31
N THR A 13 -3.08 -1.85 -20.98
CA THR A 13 -1.93 -1.87 -20.08
C THR A 13 -2.35 -2.01 -18.63
N THR A 14 -1.79 -3.01 -17.93
CA THR A 14 -1.99 -3.17 -16.48
C THR A 14 -0.83 -2.49 -15.75
N LEU A 15 -1.15 -1.44 -15.00
CA LEU A 15 -0.18 -0.71 -14.19
C LEU A 15 -0.07 -1.37 -12.82
N VAL A 16 1.11 -1.88 -12.49
CA VAL A 16 1.43 -2.37 -11.16
C VAL A 16 2.33 -1.35 -10.49
N PHE A 17 1.88 -0.71 -9.41
CA PHE A 17 2.64 0.34 -8.74
C PHE A 17 2.78 0.11 -7.23
N ASP A 18 3.93 0.50 -6.68
CA ASP A 18 4.15 0.56 -5.24
C ASP A 18 3.55 1.85 -4.67
N VAL A 19 2.53 1.71 -3.82
CA VAL A 19 1.78 2.82 -3.24
C VAL A 19 2.69 3.74 -2.43
N GLU A 20 3.63 3.18 -1.66
CA GLU A 20 4.52 3.96 -0.80
C GLU A 20 5.57 4.73 -1.60
N GLY A 21 6.03 4.17 -2.71
CA GLY A 21 7.09 4.75 -3.53
C GLY A 21 6.61 5.65 -4.67
N VAL A 22 5.35 5.50 -5.11
CA VAL A 22 4.80 6.19 -6.28
C VAL A 22 3.74 7.20 -5.89
N VAL A 23 2.94 6.90 -4.87
CA VAL A 23 1.74 7.68 -4.52
C VAL A 23 2.01 8.58 -3.31
N LEU A 24 2.70 8.09 -2.28
CA LEU A 24 3.00 8.88 -1.09
C LEU A 24 4.25 9.75 -1.26
N ARG A 25 4.12 11.06 -1.04
CA ARG A 25 5.24 12.01 -1.00
C ARG A 25 6.09 11.85 0.25
N SER A 26 5.48 11.41 1.35
CA SER A 26 6.10 11.37 2.68
C SER A 26 6.99 10.12 2.85
N THR A 27 8.29 10.35 3.11
CA THR A 27 9.25 9.27 3.43
C THR A 27 8.94 8.58 4.76
N SER A 28 8.21 9.23 5.67
CA SER A 28 7.85 8.68 6.98
C SER A 28 6.40 8.24 7.02
N LEU A 29 6.18 6.99 7.45
CA LEU A 29 4.84 6.43 7.62
C LEU A 29 4.18 6.83 8.96
N PHE A 30 4.93 7.51 9.83
CA PHE A 30 4.49 7.85 11.19
C PHE A 30 3.18 8.66 11.25
N PRO A 31 2.98 9.72 10.46
CA PRO A 31 1.76 10.52 10.54
C PRO A 31 0.49 9.71 10.29
N TYR A 32 0.52 8.79 9.33
CA TYR A 32 -0.60 7.89 9.02
C TYR A 32 -0.93 6.97 10.20
N PHE A 33 0.09 6.41 10.85
CA PHE A 33 -0.09 5.56 12.03
C PHE A 33 -0.56 6.35 13.25
N MET A 34 -0.08 7.57 13.43
CA MET A 34 -0.53 8.47 14.49
C MET A 34 -2.01 8.81 14.36
N LEU A 35 -2.48 9.13 13.15
CA LEU A 35 -3.89 9.37 12.87
C LEU A 35 -4.74 8.13 13.17
N VAL A 36 -4.29 6.95 12.73
CA VAL A 36 -4.96 5.68 13.03
C VAL A 36 -5.02 5.40 14.53
N ALA A 37 -3.93 5.64 15.25
CA ALA A 37 -3.88 5.43 16.70
C ALA A 37 -4.86 6.36 17.42
N PHE A 38 -4.93 7.62 16.99
CA PHE A 38 -5.82 8.63 17.54
C PHE A 38 -7.30 8.27 17.32
N GLU A 39 -7.70 7.96 16.09
CA GLU A 39 -9.09 7.64 15.78
C GLU A 39 -9.54 6.25 16.24
N GLY A 40 -8.64 5.27 16.12
CA GLY A 40 -8.97 3.88 16.43
C GLY A 40 -8.88 3.52 17.91
N GLY A 41 -8.01 4.20 18.67
CA GLY A 41 -7.74 3.87 20.07
C GLY A 41 -7.59 5.06 21.01
N GLY A 42 -7.90 6.27 20.55
CA GLY A 42 -7.90 7.49 21.36
C GLY A 42 -6.53 8.13 21.55
N VAL A 43 -6.55 9.29 22.22
CA VAL A 43 -5.37 10.15 22.43
C VAL A 43 -4.23 9.43 23.16
N LEU A 44 -4.55 8.59 24.15
CA LEU A 44 -3.56 7.83 24.92
C LEU A 44 -2.69 6.96 24.02
N ARG A 45 -3.30 6.34 23.00
CA ARG A 45 -2.61 5.46 22.07
C ARG A 45 -1.72 6.23 21.11
N GLY A 46 -2.20 7.38 20.64
CA GLY A 46 -1.38 8.33 19.87
C GLY A 46 -0.16 8.78 20.67
N LEU A 47 -0.32 9.08 21.96
CA LEU A 47 0.78 9.46 22.85
C LEU A 47 1.80 8.33 23.04
N VAL A 48 1.32 7.08 23.21
CA VAL A 48 2.21 5.91 23.27
C VAL A 48 3.01 5.79 21.96
N LEU A 49 2.36 5.89 20.80
CA LEU A 49 3.07 5.82 19.52
C LEU A 49 4.11 6.95 19.38
N PHE A 50 3.76 8.17 19.80
CA PHE A 50 4.67 9.32 19.80
C PHE A 50 5.90 9.08 20.68
N LEU A 51 5.72 8.53 21.88
CA LEU A 51 6.82 8.20 22.78
C LEU A 51 7.71 7.07 22.25
N PHE A 52 7.12 6.10 21.54
CA PHE A 52 7.85 5.00 20.90
C PHE A 52 8.49 5.39 19.56
N TYR A 53 8.11 6.51 18.95
CA TYR A 53 8.67 6.96 17.68
C TYR A 53 10.21 7.07 17.65
N PRO A 54 10.90 7.69 18.63
CA PRO A 54 12.36 7.71 18.63
C PRO A 54 12.97 6.30 18.64
N LEU A 55 12.32 5.33 19.31
CA LEU A 55 12.75 3.93 19.29
C LEU A 55 12.51 3.27 17.94
N VAL A 56 11.39 3.58 17.29
CA VAL A 56 11.07 3.11 15.93
C VAL A 56 12.08 3.63 14.91
N CYS A 57 12.55 4.88 15.05
CA CYS A 57 13.58 5.46 14.20
C CYS A 57 14.96 4.77 14.34
N LEU A 58 15.25 4.18 15.50
CA LEU A 58 16.47 3.42 15.73
C LEU A 58 16.43 2.00 15.15
N LEU A 59 15.22 1.52 14.82
CA LEU A 59 15.00 0.17 14.32
C LEU A 59 14.94 0.13 12.79
N SER A 60 15.08 -1.08 12.23
CA SER A 60 14.91 -1.31 10.79
C SER A 60 13.50 -0.93 10.34
N LYS A 61 13.34 -0.41 9.11
CA LYS A 61 12.02 -0.01 8.55
C LYS A 61 10.95 -1.09 8.71
N ASP A 62 11.31 -2.35 8.48
CA ASP A 62 10.40 -3.50 8.62
C ASP A 62 9.97 -3.77 10.07
N ILE A 63 10.89 -3.66 11.04
CA ILE A 63 10.61 -3.87 12.47
C ILE A 63 9.82 -2.68 13.03
N GLY A 64 10.24 -1.47 12.68
CA GLY A 64 9.57 -0.23 13.05
C GLY A 64 8.11 -0.24 12.60
N LEU A 65 7.85 -0.62 11.36
CA LEU A 65 6.49 -0.75 10.82
C LEU A 65 5.66 -1.79 11.59
N LYS A 66 6.24 -2.95 11.95
CA LYS A 66 5.55 -3.95 12.79
C LYS A 66 5.18 -3.39 14.17
N ILE A 67 6.07 -2.64 14.80
CA ILE A 67 5.81 -2.00 16.11
C ILE A 67 4.71 -0.95 15.99
N MET A 68 4.76 -0.10 14.97
CA MET A 68 3.71 0.89 14.71
C MET A 68 2.36 0.22 14.53
N VAL A 69 2.29 -0.82 13.69
CA VAL A 69 1.04 -1.57 13.47
C VAL A 69 0.55 -2.21 14.77
N PHE A 70 1.45 -2.79 15.57
CA PHE A 70 1.09 -3.35 16.86
C PHE A 70 0.50 -2.29 17.78
N ILE A 71 1.22 -1.20 17.98
CA ILE A 71 0.78 -0.09 18.83
C ILE A 71 -0.52 0.50 18.29
N CYS A 72 -0.77 0.57 16.98
CA CYS A 72 -1.97 1.16 16.39
C CYS A 72 -3.20 0.25 16.40
N PHE A 73 -3.05 -1.07 16.25
CA PHE A 73 -4.19 -1.97 16.03
C PHE A 73 -4.47 -2.95 17.17
N PHE A 74 -3.53 -3.21 18.07
CA PHE A 74 -3.73 -4.06 19.24
C PHE A 74 -5.00 -3.71 20.03
N GLY A 75 -5.95 -4.65 20.13
CA GLY A 75 -7.17 -4.48 20.92
C GLY A 75 -8.25 -3.59 20.28
N ILE A 76 -8.09 -3.16 19.03
CA ILE A 76 -9.15 -2.43 18.32
C ILE A 76 -10.19 -3.43 17.82
N LYS A 77 -11.48 -3.16 18.09
CA LYS A 77 -12.58 -3.92 17.49
C LYS A 77 -12.63 -3.64 15.98
N LYS A 78 -12.68 -4.69 15.16
CA LYS A 78 -12.72 -4.59 13.70
C LYS A 78 -13.80 -3.61 13.21
N ASP A 79 -14.97 -3.64 13.85
CA ASP A 79 -16.10 -2.78 13.51
C ASP A 79 -15.85 -1.29 13.84
N LYS A 80 -15.15 -1.01 14.95
CA LYS A 80 -14.83 0.38 15.36
C LYS A 80 -13.81 1.05 14.45
N PHE A 81 -12.97 0.26 13.80
CA PHE A 81 -11.97 0.79 12.86
C PHE A 81 -12.58 1.42 11.61
N SER A 82 -13.90 1.30 11.40
CA SER A 82 -14.60 1.98 10.30
C SER A 82 -14.41 3.50 10.30
N ILE A 83 -14.21 4.14 11.46
CA ILE A 83 -14.00 5.60 11.56
C ILE A 83 -12.62 5.98 10.99
N GLY A 84 -11.59 5.19 11.33
CA GLY A 84 -10.25 5.35 10.76
C GLY A 84 -10.25 5.22 9.24
N ARG A 85 -11.11 4.36 8.67
CA ARG A 85 -11.28 4.21 7.22
C ARG A 85 -11.84 5.46 6.53
N THR A 86 -12.48 6.38 7.24
CA THR A 86 -13.06 7.60 6.63
C THR A 86 -12.07 8.76 6.64
N VAL A 87 -11.26 8.90 7.68
CA VAL A 87 -10.30 10.02 7.78
C VAL A 87 -8.99 9.74 7.08
N LEU A 88 -8.56 8.48 7.09
CA LEU A 88 -7.24 8.10 6.59
C LEU A 88 -7.10 8.29 5.08
N PRO A 89 -8.11 7.99 4.23
CA PRO A 89 -8.02 8.28 2.80
C PRO A 89 -7.89 9.77 2.48
N LYS A 90 -8.55 10.64 3.26
CA LYS A 90 -8.42 12.09 3.09
C LYS A 90 -7.00 12.56 3.40
N PHE A 91 -6.43 12.03 4.47
CA PHE A 91 -5.05 12.34 4.84
C PHE A 91 -4.05 11.81 3.80
N PHE A 92 -4.29 10.62 3.24
CA PHE A 92 -3.48 10.13 2.13
C PHE A 92 -3.56 11.03 0.90
N LEU A 93 -4.76 11.48 0.51
CA LEU A 93 -4.96 12.38 -0.63
C LEU A 93 -4.20 13.71 -0.52
N GLU A 94 -4.14 14.29 0.69
CA GLU A 94 -3.43 15.53 0.94
C GLU A 94 -1.91 15.37 0.77
N ASP A 95 -1.38 14.17 1.00
CA ASP A 95 0.04 13.83 0.97
C ASP A 95 0.52 13.19 -0.36
N LEU A 96 -0.26 13.29 -1.44
CA LEU A 96 0.07 12.62 -2.70
C LEU A 96 1.06 13.39 -3.58
N TRP A 97 1.87 12.63 -4.32
CA TRP A 97 2.59 13.16 -5.48
C TRP A 97 1.59 13.40 -6.61
N PHE A 98 1.27 14.66 -6.92
CA PHE A 98 0.26 15.03 -7.91
C PHE A 98 0.57 14.44 -9.30
N GLU A 99 1.84 14.46 -9.71
CA GLU A 99 2.28 13.91 -10.98
C GLU A 99 2.13 12.38 -11.02
N GLY A 100 2.37 11.70 -9.89
CA GLY A 100 2.28 10.24 -9.78
C GLY A 100 0.83 9.78 -9.77
N PHE A 101 -0.02 10.52 -9.08
CA PHE A 101 -1.47 10.35 -9.12
C PHE A 101 -2.03 10.52 -10.53
N GLN A 102 -1.62 11.57 -11.26
CA GLN A 102 -2.11 11.83 -12.62
C GLN A 102 -1.71 10.72 -13.59
N GLU A 103 -0.47 10.23 -13.52
CA GLU A 103 0.00 9.13 -14.37
C GLU A 103 -0.68 7.81 -14.04
N VAL A 104 -0.91 7.50 -12.75
CA VAL A 104 -1.71 6.33 -12.36
C VAL A 104 -3.14 6.45 -12.91
N MET A 105 -3.77 7.61 -12.79
CA MET A 105 -5.15 7.83 -13.25
C MET A 105 -5.33 7.68 -14.76
N ARG A 106 -4.27 7.83 -15.56
CA ARG A 106 -4.30 7.66 -17.02
C ARG A 106 -4.33 6.20 -17.47
N CYS A 107 -3.96 5.26 -16.59
CA CYS A 107 -3.99 3.83 -16.89
C CYS A 107 -5.39 3.25 -16.71
N GLY A 108 -5.79 2.35 -17.61
CA GLY A 108 -7.09 1.68 -17.55
C GLY A 108 -7.19 0.72 -16.36
N ARG A 109 -6.30 -0.27 -16.31
CA ARG A 109 -6.27 -1.27 -15.22
C ARG A 109 -5.10 -1.02 -14.28
N LYS A 110 -5.37 -1.04 -12.98
CA LYS A 110 -4.45 -0.63 -11.92
C LYS A 110 -4.40 -1.65 -10.79
N VAL A 111 -3.19 -2.03 -10.39
CA VAL A 111 -2.92 -2.90 -9.24
C VAL A 111 -1.96 -2.19 -8.29
N GLY A 112 -2.40 -1.95 -7.06
CA GLY A 112 -1.63 -1.26 -6.03
C GLY A 112 -0.96 -2.26 -5.08
N LEU A 113 0.37 -2.21 -4.96
CA LEU A 113 1.15 -2.97 -4.00
C LEU A 113 1.47 -2.07 -2.79
N SER A 114 1.31 -2.59 -1.57
CA SER A 114 1.67 -1.83 -0.37
C SER A 114 2.19 -2.71 0.76
N GLU A 115 3.22 -2.23 1.47
CA GLU A 115 3.69 -2.84 2.71
C GLU A 115 2.83 -2.41 3.91
N LEU A 116 1.99 -1.39 3.75
CA LEU A 116 1.02 -0.99 4.77
C LEU A 116 -0.07 -2.05 5.01
N PRO A 117 -0.68 -2.03 6.21
CA PRO A 117 -1.93 -2.74 6.48
C PRO A 117 -2.98 -2.56 5.37
N MET A 118 -3.53 -3.64 4.83
CA MET A 118 -4.58 -3.57 3.80
C MET A 118 -5.76 -2.71 4.27
N VAL A 119 -6.15 -2.85 5.53
CA VAL A 119 -7.24 -2.07 6.14
C VAL A 119 -7.00 -0.56 6.14
N MET A 120 -5.75 -0.11 6.06
CA MET A 120 -5.40 1.31 5.99
C MET A 120 -5.50 1.86 4.56
N VAL A 121 -5.00 1.11 3.58
CA VAL A 121 -4.83 1.62 2.21
C VAL A 121 -5.94 1.22 1.24
N GLU A 122 -6.71 0.18 1.56
CA GLU A 122 -7.71 -0.38 0.63
C GLU A 122 -8.75 0.65 0.20
N VAL A 123 -9.36 1.36 1.14
CA VAL A 123 -10.41 2.35 0.85
C VAL A 123 -9.84 3.49 0.02
N PHE A 124 -8.66 3.97 0.41
CA PHE A 124 -7.98 5.03 -0.31
C PHE A 124 -7.73 4.65 -1.78
N LEU A 125 -7.18 3.48 -2.02
CA LEU A 125 -6.81 3.06 -3.38
C LEU A 125 -8.02 2.72 -4.25
N LYS A 126 -9.05 2.08 -3.67
CA LYS A 126 -10.27 1.72 -4.41
C LYS A 126 -11.14 2.95 -4.69
N ASP A 127 -11.38 3.77 -3.68
CA ASP A 127 -12.37 4.86 -3.79
C ASP A 127 -11.79 6.10 -4.46
N TYR A 128 -10.47 6.35 -4.34
CA TYR A 128 -9.86 7.58 -4.86
C TYR A 128 -8.94 7.38 -6.05
N LEU A 129 -8.25 6.23 -6.17
CA LEU A 129 -7.38 5.93 -7.31
C LEU A 129 -8.05 4.99 -8.32
N SER A 130 -9.27 4.52 -8.02
CA SER A 130 -10.00 3.52 -8.82
C SER A 130 -9.11 2.32 -9.16
N VAL A 131 -8.38 1.82 -8.17
CA VAL A 131 -7.52 0.64 -8.30
C VAL A 131 -8.39 -0.62 -8.28
N ASP A 132 -8.22 -1.48 -9.28
CA ASP A 132 -8.99 -2.72 -9.41
C ASP A 132 -8.65 -3.72 -8.29
N LEU A 133 -7.35 -3.85 -7.99
CA LEU A 133 -6.84 -4.78 -6.99
C LEU A 133 -5.79 -4.12 -6.09
N VAL A 134 -6.00 -4.24 -4.79
CA VAL A 134 -5.09 -3.74 -3.76
C VAL A 134 -4.45 -4.91 -3.02
N LEU A 135 -3.13 -4.96 -3.05
CA LEU A 135 -2.32 -5.98 -2.42
C LEU A 135 -1.54 -5.36 -1.26
N GLY A 136 -2.23 -5.24 -0.12
CA GLY A 136 -1.65 -4.81 1.16
C GLY A 136 -1.25 -5.98 2.06
N ARG A 137 -0.74 -5.67 3.26
CA ARG A 137 -0.48 -6.67 4.29
C ARG A 137 -1.69 -6.91 5.19
N ASP A 138 -2.10 -8.16 5.30
CA ASP A 138 -3.19 -8.59 6.18
C ASP A 138 -2.84 -8.39 7.66
N LEU A 139 -3.82 -7.96 8.45
CA LEU A 139 -3.75 -7.99 9.91
C LEU A 139 -4.45 -9.22 10.48
N LYS A 140 -3.86 -9.80 11.53
CA LYS A 140 -4.47 -10.89 12.28
C LYS A 140 -5.63 -10.38 13.13
N VAL A 141 -6.78 -11.04 13.00
CA VAL A 141 -7.99 -10.77 13.77
C VAL A 141 -8.34 -12.01 14.60
N VAL A 142 -8.62 -11.82 15.89
CA VAL A 142 -9.05 -12.89 16.82
C VAL A 142 -10.28 -12.38 17.55
N CYS A 143 -11.36 -13.18 17.57
CA CYS A 143 -12.63 -12.84 18.22
C CYS A 143 -13.21 -11.46 17.83
N GLY A 144 -12.97 -10.99 16.60
CA GLY A 144 -13.42 -9.67 16.14
C GLY A 144 -12.52 -8.48 16.54
N TYR A 145 -11.39 -8.75 17.18
CA TYR A 145 -10.40 -7.73 17.56
C TYR A 145 -9.12 -7.88 16.72
N PHE A 146 -8.56 -6.74 16.32
CA PHE A 146 -7.23 -6.70 15.73
C PHE A 146 -6.18 -7.00 16.81
N VAL A 147 -5.27 -7.92 16.48
CA VAL A 147 -4.15 -8.29 17.38
C VAL A 147 -2.95 -7.36 17.19
N GLY A 148 -2.96 -6.54 16.12
CA GLY A 148 -1.82 -5.68 15.77
C GLY A 148 -0.62 -6.44 15.18
N LEU A 149 -0.79 -7.72 14.84
CA LEU A 149 0.21 -8.50 14.15
C LEU A 149 -0.12 -8.57 12.66
N MET A 150 0.87 -8.24 11.85
CA MET A 150 0.79 -8.41 10.40
C MET A 150 1.03 -9.88 10.08
N LYS A 151 0.24 -10.46 9.18
CA LYS A 151 0.59 -11.77 8.61
C LYS A 151 1.88 -11.62 7.83
N GLU A 152 2.76 -12.59 8.00
CA GLU A 152 3.94 -12.68 7.16
C GLU A 152 3.52 -12.84 5.70
N VAL A 153 4.35 -12.32 4.81
CA VAL A 153 4.15 -12.42 3.37
C VAL A 153 4.38 -13.87 2.98
N SER A 154 3.39 -14.72 3.19
CA SER A 154 3.46 -16.12 2.77
C SER A 154 3.63 -16.17 1.25
N SER A 155 4.48 -17.06 0.76
CA SER A 155 4.70 -17.33 -0.68
C SER A 155 3.40 -17.57 -1.49
N ILE A 156 2.28 -17.83 -0.82
CA ILE A 156 0.94 -17.85 -1.40
C ILE A 156 0.57 -16.49 -2.00
N ARG A 157 0.98 -15.37 -1.40
CA ARG A 157 0.80 -14.03 -1.95
C ARG A 157 1.67 -13.78 -3.17
N SER A 158 2.84 -14.41 -3.30
CA SER A 158 3.60 -14.38 -4.56
C SER A 158 2.93 -15.20 -5.66
N ASN A 159 2.31 -16.35 -5.35
CA ASN A 159 1.55 -17.11 -6.34
C ASN A 159 0.17 -16.50 -6.66
N LEU A 160 -0.45 -15.78 -5.72
CA LEU A 160 -1.65 -14.97 -5.96
C LEU A 160 -1.30 -13.66 -6.69
N LEU A 161 -0.16 -13.03 -6.38
CA LEU A 161 0.44 -11.95 -7.18
C LEU A 161 0.66 -12.41 -8.62
N ILE A 162 1.11 -13.65 -8.81
CA ILE A 162 1.28 -14.23 -10.14
C ILE A 162 -0.08 -14.59 -10.73
N ASN A 163 -1.01 -15.26 -10.03
CA ASN A 163 -2.26 -15.72 -10.63
C ASN A 163 -3.35 -14.64 -10.78
N ASP A 164 -3.44 -13.64 -9.90
CA ASP A 164 -4.39 -12.53 -10.09
C ASP A 164 -3.86 -11.49 -11.10
N VAL A 165 -2.53 -11.33 -11.21
CA VAL A 165 -1.93 -10.43 -12.22
C VAL A 165 -1.70 -11.13 -13.57
N PHE A 166 -1.27 -12.40 -13.60
CA PHE A 166 -1.05 -13.20 -14.83
C PHE A 166 -2.22 -14.11 -15.20
N GLY A 167 -3.02 -14.61 -14.26
CA GLY A 167 -4.05 -15.61 -14.55
C GLY A 167 -5.27 -15.06 -15.29
N GLU A 168 -5.46 -13.73 -15.31
CA GLU A 168 -6.51 -13.14 -16.14
C GLU A 168 -6.15 -12.98 -17.62
N ARG A 169 -4.88 -13.08 -18.07
CA ARG A 169 -4.59 -13.00 -19.52
C ARG A 169 -3.48 -13.92 -20.03
N LYS A 170 -3.97 -14.98 -20.67
CA LYS A 170 -3.39 -15.57 -21.89
C LYS A 170 -3.31 -14.47 -22.97
N CYS A 171 -2.09 -14.09 -23.36
CA CYS A 171 -1.71 -13.26 -24.52
C CYS A 171 -2.14 -11.77 -24.56
N ASP A 172 -1.17 -10.90 -24.89
CA ASP A 172 -1.29 -9.56 -25.50
C ASP A 172 -1.65 -8.33 -24.64
N SER A 173 -1.02 -8.15 -23.46
CA SER A 173 -1.01 -6.82 -22.81
C SER A 173 0.34 -6.42 -22.25
N ASN A 174 0.81 -5.22 -22.61
CA ASN A 174 2.00 -4.57 -22.06
C ASN A 174 1.83 -4.40 -20.53
N LEU A 175 2.80 -4.89 -19.75
CA LEU A 175 2.83 -4.77 -18.29
C LEU A 175 3.87 -3.71 -17.91
N ILE A 176 3.43 -2.62 -17.29
CA ILE A 176 4.33 -1.57 -16.81
C ILE A 176 4.35 -1.65 -15.29
N GLY A 177 5.50 -2.04 -14.73
CA GLY A 177 5.73 -2.11 -13.29
C GLY A 177 6.48 -0.87 -12.80
N LEU A 178 5.81 0.04 -12.09
CA LEU A 178 6.49 1.11 -11.34
C LEU A 178 6.77 0.63 -9.92
N ARG A 179 7.96 0.04 -9.73
CA ARG A 179 8.46 -0.35 -8.40
C ARG A 179 9.59 0.58 -7.96
N CYS A 180 9.29 1.53 -7.10
CA CYS A 180 10.31 2.40 -6.50
C CYS A 180 10.88 1.70 -5.25
N SER A 181 11.85 0.81 -5.42
CA SER A 181 12.47 0.11 -4.30
C SER A 181 13.79 0.77 -3.91
N ASN A 182 13.79 1.55 -2.83
CA ASN A 182 15.01 1.93 -2.11
C ASN A 182 15.53 0.78 -1.21
N LYS A 183 15.35 -0.49 -1.61
CA LYS A 183 16.09 -1.62 -1.05
C LYS A 183 17.29 -1.89 -1.97
N ILE A 184 18.36 -1.12 -1.78
CA ILE A 184 19.71 -1.56 -2.17
C ILE A 184 20.07 -2.67 -1.18
N HIS A 185 19.77 -3.90 -1.55
CA HIS A 185 20.61 -5.04 -1.22
C HIS A 185 20.74 -5.85 -2.51
N ASP A 186 21.96 -5.84 -3.03
CA ASP A 186 22.42 -6.66 -4.13
C ASP A 186 22.02 -8.13 -3.91
N HIS A 187 21.29 -8.71 -4.85
CA HIS A 187 21.86 -9.65 -5.80
C HIS A 187 20.77 -10.26 -6.69
N HIS A 188 21.07 -10.25 -7.99
CA HIS A 188 20.59 -11.16 -9.03
C HIS A 188 19.11 -11.08 -9.47
N ILE A 189 18.98 -10.52 -10.67
CA ILE A 189 18.44 -11.12 -11.92
C ILE A 189 17.47 -10.12 -12.54
N PHE A 190 17.94 -9.40 -13.56
CA PHE A 190 17.23 -9.19 -14.83
C PHE A 190 18.24 -8.63 -15.84
N SER A 191 19.09 -9.51 -16.36
CA SER A 191 19.74 -9.30 -17.65
C SER A 191 18.86 -9.97 -18.70
N HIS A 192 18.12 -9.18 -19.48
CA HIS A 192 17.84 -9.45 -20.89
C HIS A 192 17.15 -8.23 -21.50
N CYS A 193 17.94 -7.33 -22.05
CA CYS A 193 17.56 -6.55 -23.22
C CYS A 193 18.74 -6.61 -24.19
N THR A 194 18.53 -7.33 -25.29
CA THR A 194 19.39 -7.31 -26.47
C THR A 194 18.80 -6.28 -27.43
N VAL A 195 19.62 -5.34 -27.88
CA VAL A 195 19.57 -4.81 -29.24
C VAL A 195 20.97 -4.95 -29.80
#